data_AF-A0A838PMZ1-F1
#
_entry.id   AF-A0A838PMZ1-F1
#
_cell.length_a   1.000
_cell.length_b   1.000
_cell.length_c   1.000
_cell.angle_alpha   90.00
_cell.angle_beta   90.00
_cell.angle_gamma   90.00
#
_symmetry.space_group_name_H-M   'P 1'
#
loop_
_entity.id
_entity.type
_entity.pdbx_description
1 polymer ?
#
loop_
_entity_poly.entity_id
_entity_poly.type
_entity_poly.pdbx_seq_one_letter_code
_entity_poly.pdbx_strand_id
1 'polypeptide(L)'
;MSNIKMAAPELAHVEVHGITREAFLARSVIAAGSVYGLATVGPFVREAIAQEGGGDLEILNFALTLEYLESAFYTMALKQVSGLGGQA
;
A
#
# COMPACT_ATOMS: atom_id res chain seq x y z
N MET A 1 -7.82 7.43 -5.59
CA MET A 1 -8.02 6.28 -4.69
C MET A 1 -9.36 5.65 -5.05
N SER A 2 -9.35 4.54 -5.78
CA SER A 2 -10.58 3.80 -6.08
C SER A 2 -11.03 3.13 -4.79
N ASN A 3 -12.21 3.47 -4.29
CA ASN A 3 -12.82 2.76 -3.17
C ASN A 3 -13.27 1.40 -3.70
N ILE A 4 -12.40 0.40 -3.61
CA ILE A 4 -12.73 -0.97 -4.00
C ILE A 4 -13.64 -1.53 -2.92
N LYS A 5 -14.94 -1.37 -3.14
CA LYS A 5 -15.97 -2.06 -2.38
C LYS A 5 -15.73 -3.55 -2.55
N MET A 6 -15.43 -4.23 -1.44
CA MET A 6 -15.53 -5.69 -1.42
C MET A 6 -16.94 -6.06 -1.88
N ALA A 7 -17.03 -6.95 -2.86
CA ALA A 7 -18.32 -7.39 -3.40
C ALA A 7 -19.18 -8.08 -2.32
N ALA A 8 -18.53 -8.70 -1.34
CA ALA A 8 -19.15 -9.41 -0.22
C ALA A 8 -18.32 -9.20 1.07
N PRO A 9 -18.46 -8.06 1.76
CA PRO A 9 -17.71 -7.75 2.98
C PRO A 9 -17.99 -8.74 4.13
N GLU A 10 -19.17 -9.36 4.16
CA GLU A 10 -19.57 -10.36 5.15
C GLU A 10 -18.70 -11.63 5.12
N LEU A 11 -18.03 -11.91 4.01
CA LEU A 11 -17.17 -13.09 3.85
C LEU A 11 -15.75 -12.88 4.41
N ALA A 12 -15.40 -11.65 4.81
CA ALA A 12 -14.07 -11.34 5.32
C ALA A 12 -13.69 -12.18 6.56
N HIS A 13 -14.68 -12.55 7.38
CA HIS A 13 -14.50 -13.30 8.62
C HIS A 13 -14.94 -14.77 8.52
N VAL A 14 -15.34 -15.23 7.33
CA VAL A 14 -15.82 -16.59 7.15
C VAL A 14 -14.62 -17.53 6.99
N GLU A 15 -14.57 -18.51 7.88
CA GLU A 15 -13.61 -19.60 7.81
C GLU A 15 -14.26 -20.79 7.10
N VAL A 16 -13.56 -21.36 6.12
CA VAL A 16 -14.00 -22.56 5.41
C VAL A 16 -12.97 -23.66 5.66
N HIS A 17 -13.38 -24.71 6.37
CA HIS A 17 -12.53 -25.87 6.70
C HIS A 17 -11.20 -25.52 7.40
N GLY A 18 -11.20 -24.65 8.41
CA GLY A 18 -9.95 -24.31 9.12
C GLY A 18 -9.12 -23.24 8.42
N ILE A 19 -9.57 -22.70 7.29
CA ILE A 19 -8.80 -21.79 6.46
C ILE A 19 -9.58 -20.48 6.27
N THR A 20 -8.94 -19.38 6.64
CA THR A 20 -9.43 -18.02 6.38
C THR A 20 -9.11 -17.59 4.96
N ARG A 21 -9.85 -16.61 4.45
CA ARG A 21 -9.57 -15.97 3.14
C ARG A 21 -8.12 -15.50 3.04
N GLU A 22 -7.57 -14.93 4.12
CA GLU A 22 -6.16 -14.56 4.28
C GLU A 22 -5.22 -15.74 3.99
N ALA A 23 -5.38 -16.81 4.76
CA ALA A 23 -4.49 -17.96 4.70
C ALA A 23 -4.55 -18.62 3.31
N PHE A 24 -5.72 -18.60 2.67
CA PHE A 24 -5.88 -19.04 1.29
C PHE A 24 -5.12 -18.15 0.30
N LEU A 25 -5.30 -16.82 0.38
CA LEU A 25 -4.64 -15.87 -0.52
C LEU A 25 -3.11 -15.89 -0.34
N ALA A 26 -2.62 -15.85 0.90
CA ALA A 26 -1.19 -15.91 1.20
C ALA A 26 -0.52 -17.17 0.62
N ARG A 27 -1.15 -18.34 0.78
CA ARG A 27 -0.64 -19.60 0.21
C ARG A 27 -0.65 -19.59 -1.31
N SER A 28 -1.70 -19.03 -1.92
CA SER A 28 -1.82 -18.93 -3.38
C SER A 28 -0.74 -18.00 -3.97
N VAL A 29 -0.39 -16.90 -3.29
CA VAL A 29 0.68 -15.98 -3.71
C VAL A 29 2.04 -16.65 -3.64
N ILE A 30 2.33 -17.37 -2.56
CA ILE A 30 3.58 -18.10 -2.42
C ILE A 30 3.70 -19.17 -3.51
N ALA A 31 2.64 -19.95 -3.73
CA ALA A 31 2.61 -20.97 -4.77
C ALA A 31 2.82 -20.37 -6.16
N ALA A 32 1.99 -19.40 -6.56
CA ALA A 32 2.08 -18.76 -7.87
C ALA A 32 3.40 -17.97 -8.06
N GLY A 33 3.84 -17.25 -7.03
CA GLY A 33 5.08 -16.49 -7.03
C GLY A 33 6.33 -17.36 -7.08
N SER A 34 6.28 -18.59 -6.56
CA SER A 34 7.40 -19.54 -6.68
C SER A 34 7.57 -20.05 -8.12
N VAL A 35 6.47 -20.14 -8.89
CA VAL A 35 6.48 -20.63 -10.27
C VAL A 35 6.74 -19.51 -11.27
N TYR A 36 6.07 -18.36 -11.08
CA TYR A 36 6.06 -17.25 -12.04
C TYR A 36 6.90 -16.04 -11.61
N GLY A 37 7.46 -16.07 -10.39
CA GLY A 37 8.19 -14.95 -9.80
C GLY A 37 7.27 -13.96 -9.07
N LEU A 38 7.65 -13.54 -7.86
CA LEU A 38 6.85 -12.62 -7.04
C LEU A 38 6.58 -11.26 -7.71
N ALA A 39 7.49 -10.79 -8.56
CA ALA A 39 7.33 -9.52 -9.28
C ALA A 39 6.19 -9.54 -10.32
N THR A 40 5.88 -10.72 -10.89
CA THR A 40 4.83 -10.84 -11.91
C THR A 40 3.45 -11.00 -11.28
N VAL A 41 3.36 -11.69 -10.15
CA VAL A 41 2.10 -11.91 -9.42
C VAL A 41 1.76 -10.77 -8.47
N GLY A 42 2.75 -10.01 -8.01
CA GLY A 42 2.61 -8.93 -7.03
C GLY A 42 1.48 -7.92 -7.35
N PRO A 43 1.36 -7.38 -8.56
CA PRO A 43 0.31 -6.41 -8.90
C PRO A 43 -1.13 -6.94 -8.75
N PHE A 44 -1.34 -8.26 -8.89
CA PHE A 44 -2.66 -8.87 -8.85
C PHE A 44 -3.15 -9.20 -7.43
N VAL A 45 -2.24 -9.22 -6.46
CA VAL A 45 -2.52 -9.64 -5.08
C VAL A 45 -2.25 -8.54 -4.06
N ARG A 46 -1.58 -7.46 -4.48
CA ARG A 46 -1.23 -6.30 -3.65
C ARG A 46 -2.42 -5.71 -2.89
N GLU A 47 -3.57 -5.59 -3.54
CA GLU A 47 -4.77 -5.01 -2.91
C GLU A 47 -5.48 -5.99 -1.97
N ALA A 48 -5.42 -7.28 -2.27
CA ALA A 48 -6.00 -8.32 -1.42
C ALA A 48 -5.19 -8.47 -0.11
N ILE A 49 -3.87 -8.30 -0.17
CA ILE A 49 -2.97 -8.26 1.00
C ILE A 49 -3.13 -6.92 1.75
N ALA A 50 -3.30 -5.80 1.05
CA ALA A 50 -3.49 -4.49 1.67
C ALA A 50 -4.86 -4.31 2.38
N GLN A 51 -5.82 -5.19 2.10
CA GLN A 51 -7.15 -5.17 2.70
C GLN A 51 -7.18 -5.60 4.17
N GLU A 52 -6.10 -6.19 4.69
CA GLU A 52 -6.09 -6.87 6.00
C GLU A 52 -5.50 -6.04 7.16
N GLY A 53 -5.23 -4.76 6.91
CA GLY A 53 -4.68 -3.86 7.92
C GLY A 53 -3.18 -3.69 7.71
N GLY A 54 -2.79 -2.52 7.20
CA GLY A 54 -1.42 -2.07 7.37
C GLY A 54 -1.19 -1.85 8.85
N GLY A 55 -0.39 -2.69 9.49
CA GLY A 55 0.01 -2.50 10.87
C GLY A 55 0.79 -1.19 11.01
N ASP A 56 1.06 -0.77 12.26
CA ASP A 56 1.76 0.47 12.55
C ASP A 56 3.06 0.62 11.73
N LEU A 57 3.75 -0.48 11.43
CA LEU A 57 4.94 -0.47 10.57
C LEU A 57 4.65 -0.07 9.11
N GLU A 58 3.58 -0.58 8.48
CA GLU A 58 3.21 -0.14 7.14
C GLU A 58 2.71 1.31 7.13
N ILE A 59 1.99 1.73 8.17
CA ILE A 59 1.52 3.12 8.34
C ILE A 59 2.71 4.06 8.50
N LEU A 60 3.69 3.71 9.33
CA LEU A 60 4.91 4.50 9.54
C LEU A 60 5.76 4.57 8.26
N ASN A 61 5.91 3.47 7.53
CA ASN A 61 6.63 3.48 6.24
C ASN A 61 5.92 4.32 5.18
N PHE A 62 4.58 4.31 5.16
CA PHE A 62 3.80 5.20 4.31
C PHE A 62 3.98 6.67 4.71
N ALA A 63 3.86 7.00 6.01
CA ALA A 63 4.05 8.36 6.53
C ALA A 63 5.46 8.90 6.28
N LEU A 64 6.50 8.08 6.48
CA LEU A 64 7.89 8.45 6.19
C LEU A 64 8.10 8.78 4.71
N THR A 65 7.43 8.05 3.81
CA THR A 65 7.49 8.34 2.37
C THR A 65 6.85 9.70 2.04
N LEU A 66 5.77 10.08 2.74
CA LEU A 66 5.13 11.39 2.58
C LEU A 66 6.01 12.52 3.10
N GLU A 67 6.72 12.32 4.20
CA GLU A 67 7.65 13.31 4.76
C GLU A 67 8.81 13.65 3.79
N TYR A 68 9.38 12.63 3.14
CA TYR A 68 10.39 12.82 2.09
C TYR A 68 9.84 13.64 0.91
N LEU A 69 8.60 13.36 0.52
CA LEU A 69 7.96 14.06 -0.60
C LEU A 69 7.68 15.53 -0.26
N GLU A 70 7.19 15.81 0.94
CA GLU A 70 6.96 17.17 1.43
C GLU A 70 8.27 17.96 1.53
N SER A 71 9.32 17.35 2.07
CA SER A 71 10.66 17.95 2.15
C SER A 71 11.21 18.32 0.77
N ALA A 72 11.01 17.45 -0.22
CA ALA A 72 11.39 17.72 -1.60
C ALA A 72 10.58 18.88 -2.19
N PHE A 73 9.26 18.91 -1.97
CA PHE A 73 8.41 19.99 -2.47
C PHE A 73 8.74 21.34 -1.82
N TYR A 74 8.98 21.43 -0.52
CA TYR A 74 9.39 22.70 0.10
C TYR A 74 10.78 23.14 -0.38
N THR A 75 11.72 22.21 -0.52
CA THR A 75 13.04 22.52 -1.06
C THR A 75 12.94 23.07 -2.48
N MET A 76 12.09 22.48 -3.32
CA MET A 76 11.84 22.95 -4.68
C MET A 76 11.10 24.28 -4.69
N ALA A 77 10.07 24.44 -3.85
CA ALA A 77 9.32 25.68 -3.72
C ALA A 77 10.23 26.83 -3.29
N LEU A 78 11.09 26.64 -2.28
CA LEU A 78 12.08 27.62 -1.87
C LEU A 78 13.03 28.00 -3.00
N LYS A 79 13.52 27.02 -3.77
CA LYS A 79 14.36 27.26 -4.96
C LYS A 79 13.62 28.01 -6.07
N GLN A 80 12.34 27.74 -6.27
CA GLN A 80 11.51 28.45 -7.26
C GLN A 80 11.11 29.85 -6.77
N VAL A 81 10.96 30.04 -5.47
CA VAL A 81 10.58 31.29 -4.80
C VAL A 81 11.79 32.18 -4.52
N SER A 82 13.01 31.78 -4.91
CA SER A 82 14.27 32.57 -4.85
C SER A 82 14.25 33.95 -5.54
N GLY A 83 13.09 34.46 -5.97
CA GLY A 83 12.87 35.80 -6.50
C GLY A 83 11.85 36.65 -5.72
N LEU A 84 11.32 36.19 -4.57
CA LEU A 84 10.32 36.93 -3.77
C LEU A 84 10.87 37.43 -2.42
N GLY A 85 12.16 37.75 -2.36
CA GLY A 85 12.72 38.54 -1.27
C GLY A 85 12.07 39.92 -1.25
N GLY A 86 11.03 40.08 -0.42
CA GLY A 86 10.44 41.37 -0.12
C GLY A 86 11.51 42.30 0.46
N GLN A 87 11.62 43.48 -0.14
CA GLN A 87 12.27 44.62 0.47
C GLN A 87 11.48 44.94 1.76
N ALA A 88 12.15 44.79 2.90
CA ALA A 88 11.74 45.33 4.19
C ALA A 88 12.87 46.24 4.70
#